data_AF-A0A914B994-F1
#
_entry.id   AF-A0A914B994-F1
#
_cell.length_a   1.000
_cell.length_b   1.000
_cell.length_c   1.000
_cell.angle_alpha   90.00
_cell.angle_beta   90.00
_cell.angle_gamma   90.00
#
_symmetry.space_group_name_H-M   'P 1'
#
loop_
_entity.id
_entity.type
_entity.pdbx_description
1 polymer ?
#
loop_
_entity_poly.entity_id
_entity_poly.type
_entity_poly.pdbx_seq_one_letter_code
_entity_poly.pdbx_strand_id
1 'polypeptide(L)'
;MILLMQIDVIRAQCSLLGYEDDDVIGSHLQRFPRRTGRGPALNTSECDLITDVPEGIRNSMNLDTFYQKYTHAYGVPVMSSSNPSDAALTRGCYTVRFLLADRQELRDAMHDAYGRVGIIGLSEKTTDIPEHSYLPDFWNERARGLGGTPRIPVTTNAEENLLCHGMFQDRWYEEDVLVHEFTHAIHLIAVNQVDPTWKDRLANAYRNAKEKGLWQHTYAISRSLEYFAEGVQAYFSVQTHRTFVDMVHNDISTREALREYDPELYEVIREIFPCENEIVKRCNNQTEIDWQPMLMDCNYVRHTTTPAITDFKITTSTEGSTRLFTTVIPSQKVTTSSLNGATSSTNVPEVTDCKDDAPFCEEMATVNECTYNDVIREMCLRSCHSCGGCHDYKDLCSDLAEREFCKHRETYMSTYCRKSCQACK
;
A
#
# COMPACT_ATOMS: atom_id res chain seq x y z
N MET A 1 -17.65 2.06 -8.48
CA MET A 1 -17.93 2.31 -7.04
C MET A 1 -17.22 1.34 -6.09
N ILE A 2 -16.41 0.39 -6.60
CA ILE A 2 -15.63 -0.58 -5.79
C ILE A 2 -14.17 -0.09 -5.61
N LEU A 3 -13.64 0.69 -6.56
CA LEU A 3 -12.27 1.24 -6.51
C LEU A 3 -12.06 2.35 -5.45
N LEU A 4 -13.12 3.09 -5.10
CA LEU A 4 -13.04 4.13 -4.06
C LEU A 4 -12.97 3.55 -2.64
N MET A 5 -13.29 2.26 -2.46
CA MET A 5 -13.29 1.65 -1.12
C MET A 5 -11.86 1.36 -0.62
N GLN A 6 -10.86 1.25 -1.50
CA GLN A 6 -9.45 0.99 -1.16
C GLN A 6 -8.75 2.14 -0.43
N ILE A 7 -9.12 3.39 -0.76
CA ILE A 7 -8.58 4.62 -0.14
C ILE A 7 -9.05 4.81 1.33
N ASP A 8 -10.07 4.07 1.77
CA ASP A 8 -10.72 4.25 3.07
C ASP A 8 -10.12 3.43 4.23
N VAL A 9 -9.12 2.56 4.00
CA VAL A 9 -8.52 1.71 5.07
C VAL A 9 -7.83 2.56 6.13
N ILE A 10 -6.94 3.47 5.71
CA ILE A 10 -6.34 4.48 6.60
C ILE A 10 -7.28 5.66 6.82
N ARG A 11 -8.29 5.91 5.97
CA ARG A 11 -9.32 6.92 6.31
C ARG A 11 -10.08 6.51 7.56
N ALA A 12 -10.43 5.23 7.69
CA ALA A 12 -10.99 4.73 8.93
C ALA A 12 -9.93 4.63 10.03
N GLN A 13 -8.80 3.91 9.87
CA GLN A 13 -7.81 3.75 10.96
C GLN A 13 -7.17 5.07 11.44
N CYS A 14 -6.92 6.03 10.55
CA CYS A 14 -6.33 7.33 10.90
C CYS A 14 -7.34 8.48 11.04
N SER A 15 -8.54 8.49 10.41
CA SER A 15 -9.59 9.42 10.87
C SER A 15 -10.23 8.97 12.18
N LEU A 16 -10.07 7.69 12.57
CA LEU A 16 -10.27 7.23 13.95
C LEU A 16 -9.24 7.87 14.91
N LEU A 17 -8.02 8.18 14.48
CA LEU A 17 -6.90 8.60 15.36
C LEU A 17 -6.55 10.09 15.38
N GLY A 18 -7.36 10.97 14.76
CA GLY A 18 -7.24 12.41 14.91
C GLY A 18 -5.91 12.98 14.41
N TYR A 19 -5.52 12.63 13.18
CA TYR A 19 -4.40 13.33 12.52
C TYR A 19 -4.83 14.42 11.54
N GLU A 20 -6.13 14.50 11.19
CA GLU A 20 -6.81 15.71 10.74
C GLU A 20 -8.29 15.58 11.14
N ASP A 21 -8.77 16.53 11.96
CA ASP A 21 -10.14 16.69 12.51
C ASP A 21 -10.67 15.62 13.50
N ASP A 22 -10.58 15.97 14.79
CA ASP A 22 -11.37 15.42 15.90
C ASP A 22 -12.87 15.65 15.62
N ASP A 23 -13.70 14.59 15.58
CA ASP A 23 -15.02 14.61 16.24
C ASP A 23 -15.90 13.35 16.16
N VAL A 24 -15.56 12.30 15.41
CA VAL A 24 -16.52 11.16 15.28
C VAL A 24 -16.16 9.93 16.14
N ILE A 25 -14.93 9.83 16.67
CA ILE A 25 -14.37 8.57 17.23
C ILE A 25 -13.85 8.73 18.68
N GLY A 26 -14.12 9.88 19.29
CA GLY A 26 -13.62 10.21 20.63
C GLY A 26 -14.03 9.25 21.77
N SER A 27 -15.09 8.44 21.63
CA SER A 27 -15.63 7.63 22.74
C SER A 27 -15.07 6.21 22.83
N HIS A 28 -14.72 5.55 21.71
CA HIS A 28 -14.26 4.15 21.72
C HIS A 28 -12.74 4.02 21.92
N LEU A 29 -11.93 4.93 21.39
CA LEU A 29 -10.47 4.91 21.58
C LEU A 29 -10.02 5.35 22.99
N GLN A 30 -10.91 5.96 23.77
CA GLN A 30 -10.67 6.17 25.21
C GLN A 30 -10.49 4.84 25.97
N ARG A 31 -10.96 3.71 25.43
CA ARG A 31 -10.75 2.38 26.01
C ARG A 31 -9.35 1.82 25.82
N PHE A 32 -8.58 2.36 24.87
CA PHE A 32 -7.21 1.92 24.56
C PHE A 32 -6.23 3.08 24.79
N PRO A 33 -5.77 3.31 26.04
CA PRO A 33 -4.70 4.25 26.30
C PRO A 33 -3.42 3.77 25.60
N ARG A 34 -2.59 4.69 25.12
CA ARG A 34 -1.24 4.33 24.66
C ARG A 34 -0.50 3.65 25.81
N ARG A 35 0.12 2.51 25.54
CA ARG A 35 0.87 1.74 26.54
C ARG A 35 2.35 1.71 26.16
N THR A 36 3.18 1.97 27.15
CA THR A 36 4.65 1.84 27.11
C THR A 36 5.09 1.20 28.44
N GLY A 37 6.33 0.72 28.52
CA GLY A 37 6.87 0.15 29.75
C GLY A 37 7.20 -1.35 29.69
N ARG A 38 7.24 -1.94 28.50
CA ARG A 38 7.81 -3.30 28.33
C ARG A 38 9.34 -3.30 28.35
N GLY A 39 9.96 -2.13 28.17
CA GLY A 39 11.41 -1.95 28.20
C GLY A 39 12.09 -2.28 26.86
N PRO A 40 13.43 -2.40 26.85
CA PRO A 40 14.20 -2.63 25.64
C PRO A 40 13.86 -4.00 25.02
N ALA A 41 14.07 -4.10 23.71
CA ALA A 41 13.88 -5.33 22.96
C ALA A 41 14.93 -6.39 23.36
N LEU A 42 14.60 -7.65 23.12
CA LEU A 42 15.57 -8.74 23.26
C LEU A 42 16.58 -8.70 22.11
N ASN A 43 17.77 -9.26 22.35
CA ASN A 43 18.77 -9.46 21.29
C ASN A 43 18.61 -10.82 20.57
N THR A 44 17.55 -11.57 20.88
CA THR A 44 17.26 -12.90 20.31
C THR A 44 15.94 -12.91 19.54
N SER A 45 15.82 -13.88 18.64
CA SER A 45 14.59 -14.23 17.92
C SER A 45 14.43 -15.74 17.92
N GLU A 46 13.21 -16.26 18.01
CA GLU A 46 12.90 -17.69 18.09
C GLU A 46 11.87 -18.08 17.01
N CYS A 47 12.06 -17.60 15.78
CA CYS A 47 11.07 -17.75 14.69
C CYS A 47 10.86 -19.20 14.23
N ASP A 48 11.79 -20.09 14.54
CA ASP A 48 11.76 -21.52 14.25
C ASP A 48 11.05 -22.35 15.34
N LEU A 49 10.70 -21.74 16.47
CA LEU A 49 10.03 -22.39 17.59
C LEU A 49 8.65 -21.78 17.83
N ILE A 50 7.59 -22.56 17.55
CA ILE A 50 6.22 -22.21 17.87
C ILE A 50 5.83 -22.88 19.19
N THR A 51 5.34 -22.08 20.13
CA THR A 51 4.95 -22.52 21.48
C THR A 51 3.55 -22.03 21.83
N ASP A 52 3.03 -22.50 22.97
CA ASP A 52 1.89 -21.83 23.60
C ASP A 52 2.30 -20.44 24.10
N VAL A 53 1.37 -19.49 24.11
CA VAL A 53 1.63 -18.13 24.64
C VAL A 53 2.11 -18.21 26.10
N PRO A 54 3.33 -17.75 26.43
CA PRO A 54 3.84 -17.81 27.79
C PRO A 54 2.97 -17.00 28.75
N GLU A 55 2.72 -17.53 29.96
CA GLU A 55 1.83 -16.89 30.95
C GLU A 55 2.26 -15.45 31.28
N GLY A 56 3.57 -15.20 31.40
CA GLY A 56 4.11 -13.85 31.64
C GLY A 56 3.82 -12.88 30.49
N ILE A 57 3.84 -13.35 29.23
CA ILE A 57 3.48 -12.54 28.06
C ILE A 57 1.98 -12.26 28.06
N ARG A 58 1.16 -13.30 28.26
CA ARG A 58 -0.30 -13.16 28.34
C ARG A 58 -0.72 -12.15 29.41
N ASN A 59 -0.16 -12.26 30.60
CA ASN A 59 -0.50 -11.38 31.73
C ASN A 59 0.00 -9.96 31.51
N SER A 60 1.25 -9.78 31.05
CA SER A 60 1.84 -8.44 30.86
C SER A 60 1.13 -7.62 29.78
N MET A 61 0.60 -8.27 28.74
CA MET A 61 -0.12 -7.58 27.65
C MET A 61 -1.65 -7.71 27.77
N ASN A 62 -2.16 -8.42 28.77
CA ASN A 62 -3.58 -8.75 28.96
C ASN A 62 -4.21 -9.37 27.70
N LEU A 63 -3.56 -10.41 27.16
CA LEU A 63 -3.97 -11.07 25.92
C LEU A 63 -5.19 -11.98 26.13
N ASP A 64 -6.14 -11.90 25.21
CA ASP A 64 -7.28 -12.81 25.15
C ASP A 64 -6.83 -14.27 24.94
N THR A 65 -7.62 -15.21 25.45
CA THR A 65 -7.44 -16.65 25.26
C THR A 65 -7.50 -17.11 23.80
N PHE A 66 -8.01 -16.26 22.90
CA PHE A 66 -7.92 -16.43 21.45
C PHE A 66 -6.50 -16.78 21.00
N TYR A 67 -5.49 -16.05 21.49
CA TYR A 67 -4.10 -16.31 21.15
C TYR A 67 -3.64 -17.60 21.81
N GLN A 68 -3.30 -18.60 21.01
CA GLN A 68 -2.85 -19.91 21.46
C GLN A 68 -1.41 -20.18 21.03
N LYS A 69 -1.02 -19.77 19.82
CA LYS A 69 0.34 -19.94 19.31
C LYS A 69 1.18 -18.66 19.48
N TYR A 70 2.46 -18.85 19.73
CA TYR A 70 3.42 -17.78 19.99
C TYR A 70 4.80 -18.11 19.43
N THR A 71 5.42 -17.09 18.83
CA THR A 71 6.86 -16.95 18.58
C THR A 71 7.23 -15.46 18.69
N HIS A 72 8.50 -15.09 18.56
CA HIS A 72 8.90 -13.69 18.61
C HIS A 72 10.18 -13.37 17.83
N ALA A 73 10.27 -12.11 17.42
CA ALA A 73 11.51 -11.47 16.99
C ALA A 73 11.87 -10.33 17.94
N TYR A 74 13.02 -10.40 18.60
CA TYR A 74 13.49 -9.37 19.55
C TYR A 74 12.50 -9.11 20.71
N GLY A 75 11.76 -10.15 21.11
CA GLY A 75 10.67 -10.07 22.08
C GLY A 75 9.36 -9.51 21.54
N VAL A 76 9.31 -8.96 20.31
CA VAL A 76 8.07 -8.53 19.63
C VAL A 76 7.26 -9.78 19.27
N PRO A 77 6.07 -10.00 19.88
CA PRO A 77 5.31 -11.23 19.68
C PRO A 77 4.75 -11.35 18.27
N VAL A 78 4.77 -12.57 17.73
CA VAL A 78 3.96 -13.00 16.58
C VAL A 78 3.08 -14.13 17.07
N MET A 79 1.76 -13.92 17.00
CA MET A 79 0.79 -14.77 17.66
C MET A 79 -0.41 -15.06 16.78
N SER A 80 -1.13 -16.12 17.09
CA SER A 80 -2.38 -16.45 16.44
C SER A 80 -3.26 -17.31 17.33
N SER A 81 -4.47 -17.62 16.87
CA SER A 81 -5.20 -18.78 17.36
C SER A 81 -4.49 -20.09 17.04
N SER A 82 -5.16 -21.22 17.32
CA SER A 82 -4.72 -22.54 16.89
C SER A 82 -4.81 -22.76 15.37
N ASN A 83 -5.52 -21.90 14.62
CA ASN A 83 -5.90 -22.19 13.24
C ASN A 83 -4.78 -21.97 12.22
N PRO A 84 -4.00 -20.86 12.24
CA PRO A 84 -2.87 -20.72 11.34
C PRO A 84 -1.83 -21.82 11.50
N SER A 85 -1.23 -22.24 10.41
CA SER A 85 -0.10 -23.16 10.41
C SER A 85 1.14 -22.54 11.05
N ASP A 86 2.01 -23.38 11.61
CA ASP A 86 3.27 -22.94 12.21
C ASP A 86 4.17 -22.24 11.19
N ALA A 87 4.13 -22.68 9.93
CA ALA A 87 4.84 -22.04 8.82
C ALA A 87 4.43 -20.57 8.63
N ALA A 88 3.15 -20.23 8.83
CA ALA A 88 2.66 -18.86 8.73
C ALA A 88 3.24 -17.99 9.86
N LEU A 89 3.31 -18.51 11.09
CA LEU A 89 3.94 -17.80 12.21
C LEU A 89 5.45 -17.65 12.00
N THR A 90 6.14 -18.70 11.54
CA THR A 90 7.58 -18.64 11.22
C THR A 90 7.86 -17.59 10.15
N ARG A 91 7.07 -17.55 9.07
CA ARG A 91 7.19 -16.50 8.04
C ARG A 91 6.92 -15.11 8.62
N GLY A 92 5.83 -14.94 9.37
CA GLY A 92 5.48 -13.66 9.98
C GLY A 92 6.58 -13.15 10.93
N CYS A 93 7.13 -14.05 11.75
CA CYS A 93 8.25 -13.76 12.63
C CYS A 93 9.51 -13.37 11.87
N TYR A 94 9.82 -14.06 10.77
CA TYR A 94 10.92 -13.65 9.91
C TYR A 94 10.74 -12.24 9.35
N THR A 95 9.56 -11.88 8.85
CA THR A 95 9.29 -10.52 8.34
C THR A 95 9.49 -9.47 9.43
N VAL A 96 9.03 -9.71 10.66
CA VAL A 96 9.29 -8.80 11.81
C VAL A 96 10.78 -8.74 12.13
N ARG A 97 11.46 -9.88 12.18
CA ARG A 97 12.90 -9.99 12.44
C ARG A 97 13.72 -9.19 11.41
N PHE A 98 13.30 -9.25 10.15
CA PHE A 98 13.90 -8.54 9.03
C PHE A 98 13.68 -7.03 9.13
N LEU A 99 12.44 -6.57 9.24
CA LEU A 99 12.13 -5.13 9.23
C LEU A 99 12.64 -4.38 10.48
N LEU A 100 12.94 -5.10 11.55
CA LEU A 100 13.50 -4.53 12.77
C LEU A 100 15.04 -4.64 12.84
N ALA A 101 15.70 -5.30 11.89
CA ALA A 101 17.13 -5.58 11.94
C ALA A 101 18.02 -4.32 11.99
N ASP A 102 17.63 -3.30 11.23
CA ASP A 102 18.56 -2.22 10.88
C ASP A 102 18.84 -1.23 12.00
N ARG A 103 17.90 -1.01 12.93
CA ARG A 103 17.98 0.04 13.96
C ARG A 103 17.48 -0.42 15.32
N GLN A 104 18.40 -0.62 16.27
CA GLN A 104 18.09 -1.08 17.62
C GLN A 104 17.04 -0.21 18.33
N GLU A 105 17.14 1.11 18.23
CA GLU A 105 16.23 2.03 18.90
C GLU A 105 14.79 1.92 18.39
N LEU A 106 14.59 1.56 17.12
CA LEU A 106 13.25 1.30 16.57
C LEU A 106 12.71 -0.04 17.08
N ARG A 107 13.57 -1.05 17.25
CA ARG A 107 13.19 -2.32 17.90
C ARG A 107 12.75 -2.10 19.34
N ASP A 108 13.55 -1.35 20.09
CA ASP A 108 13.28 -1.03 21.49
C ASP A 108 11.96 -0.28 21.62
N ALA A 109 11.71 0.73 20.78
CA ALA A 109 10.45 1.47 20.78
C ALA A 109 9.25 0.60 20.41
N MET A 110 9.39 -0.31 19.43
CA MET A 110 8.33 -1.26 19.07
C MET A 110 8.00 -2.22 20.22
N HIS A 111 9.04 -2.77 20.86
CA HIS A 111 8.89 -3.67 21.99
C HIS A 111 8.27 -2.97 23.21
N ASP A 112 8.79 -1.80 23.58
CA ASP A 112 8.33 -1.01 24.73
C ASP A 112 6.86 -0.62 24.60
N ALA A 113 6.43 -0.31 23.38
CA ALA A 113 5.07 0.08 23.04
C ALA A 113 4.10 -1.10 22.86
N TYR A 114 4.48 -2.31 23.30
CA TYR A 114 3.65 -3.52 23.20
C TYR A 114 3.26 -3.89 21.76
N GLY A 115 4.10 -3.51 20.78
CA GLY A 115 3.97 -3.89 19.39
C GLY A 115 3.94 -5.41 19.23
N ARG A 116 3.07 -5.91 18.35
CA ARG A 116 2.92 -7.34 18.06
C ARG A 116 2.29 -7.57 16.69
N VAL A 117 2.37 -8.80 16.21
CA VAL A 117 1.72 -9.26 14.99
C VAL A 117 0.70 -10.36 15.32
N GLY A 118 -0.49 -10.27 14.74
CA GLY A 118 -1.54 -11.29 14.74
C GLY A 118 -1.69 -11.95 13.38
N ILE A 119 -1.59 -13.27 13.29
CA ILE A 119 -1.83 -14.01 12.04
C ILE A 119 -3.29 -14.49 11.99
N ILE A 120 -3.96 -14.21 10.87
CA ILE A 120 -5.35 -14.58 10.63
C ILE A 120 -5.38 -15.84 9.75
N GLY A 121 -5.93 -16.94 10.27
CA GLY A 121 -5.98 -18.24 9.57
C GLY A 121 -7.04 -18.28 8.49
N LEU A 122 -6.93 -19.20 7.53
CA LEU A 122 -7.81 -19.22 6.33
C LEU A 122 -9.32 -19.15 6.60
N SER A 123 -9.79 -19.71 7.72
CA SER A 123 -11.21 -19.70 8.13
C SER A 123 -11.59 -18.58 9.08
N GLU A 124 -10.67 -17.69 9.41
CA GLU A 124 -10.83 -16.61 10.38
C GLU A 124 -10.94 -15.25 9.68
N LYS A 125 -11.65 -14.36 10.34
CA LYS A 125 -11.95 -13.01 9.86
C LYS A 125 -11.14 -11.97 10.62
N THR A 126 -11.07 -10.76 10.06
CA THR A 126 -10.40 -9.61 10.67
C THR A 126 -10.94 -9.28 12.06
N THR A 127 -12.26 -9.34 12.23
CA THR A 127 -12.91 -9.09 13.53
C THR A 127 -12.75 -10.23 14.54
N ASP A 128 -12.21 -11.39 14.14
CA ASP A 128 -11.91 -12.48 15.09
C ASP A 128 -10.64 -12.19 15.90
N ILE A 129 -9.76 -11.30 15.40
CA ILE A 129 -8.68 -10.73 16.20
C ILE A 129 -9.31 -9.88 17.33
N PRO A 130 -9.06 -10.18 18.61
CA PRO A 130 -9.73 -9.53 19.74
C PRO A 130 -9.65 -8.00 19.71
N GLU A 131 -8.50 -7.47 19.31
CA GLU A 131 -8.22 -6.04 19.20
C GLU A 131 -8.91 -5.36 18.01
N HIS A 132 -9.53 -6.13 17.11
CA HIS A 132 -10.25 -5.66 15.94
C HIS A 132 -11.74 -5.97 16.00
N SER A 133 -12.21 -6.60 17.08
CA SER A 133 -13.62 -7.00 17.24
C SER A 133 -14.61 -5.83 17.29
N TYR A 134 -14.12 -4.60 17.45
CA TYR A 134 -14.93 -3.38 17.42
C TYR A 134 -15.20 -2.88 16.00
N LEU A 135 -14.50 -3.42 14.99
CA LEU A 135 -14.68 -3.04 13.60
C LEU A 135 -16.02 -3.58 13.07
N PRO A 136 -16.77 -2.81 12.25
CA PRO A 136 -17.99 -3.31 11.62
C PRO A 136 -17.75 -4.49 10.66
N ASP A 137 -18.75 -5.35 10.47
CA ASP A 137 -18.63 -6.59 9.69
C ASP A 137 -18.06 -6.45 8.28
N PHE A 138 -18.28 -5.31 7.60
CA PHE A 138 -17.74 -5.10 6.25
C PHE A 138 -16.21 -5.19 6.19
N TRP A 139 -15.52 -4.99 7.32
CA TRP A 139 -14.06 -5.15 7.41
C TRP A 139 -13.60 -6.57 7.10
N ASN A 140 -14.44 -7.57 7.37
CA ASN A 140 -14.12 -8.98 7.12
C ASN A 140 -14.02 -9.32 5.63
N GLU A 141 -14.68 -8.55 4.76
CA GLU A 141 -14.59 -8.68 3.30
C GLU A 141 -13.53 -7.72 2.71
N ARG A 142 -13.18 -6.69 3.49
CA ARG A 142 -12.40 -5.54 3.07
C ARG A 142 -10.90 -5.81 3.10
N ALA A 143 -10.37 -6.23 4.25
CA ALA A 143 -8.93 -6.34 4.49
C ALA A 143 -8.65 -7.30 5.63
N ARG A 144 -7.59 -8.10 5.48
CA ARG A 144 -7.07 -9.01 6.52
C ARG A 144 -5.68 -8.57 7.02
N GLY A 145 -5.00 -7.72 6.24
CA GLY A 145 -3.86 -6.92 6.68
C GLY A 145 -4.33 -5.61 7.31
N LEU A 146 -3.77 -5.26 8.48
CA LEU A 146 -4.01 -3.97 9.14
C LEU A 146 -2.75 -3.54 9.90
N GLY A 147 -2.31 -2.30 9.70
CA GLY A 147 -1.17 -1.74 10.40
C GLY A 147 -1.44 -1.44 11.88
N GLY A 148 -0.47 -1.78 12.73
CA GLY A 148 -0.51 -1.46 14.15
C GLY A 148 -0.40 0.04 14.41
N THR A 149 -1.05 0.49 15.48
CA THR A 149 -1.07 1.91 15.90
C THR A 149 -0.66 2.04 17.37
N PRO A 150 -0.28 3.22 17.88
CA PRO A 150 0.09 3.39 19.29
C PRO A 150 -1.01 3.04 20.30
N ARG A 151 -2.28 3.00 19.87
CA ARG A 151 -3.42 2.60 20.73
C ARG A 151 -3.79 1.14 20.56
N ILE A 152 -3.70 0.63 19.34
CA ILE A 152 -3.96 -0.77 19.01
C ILE A 152 -2.67 -1.30 18.37
N PRO A 153 -1.67 -1.68 19.18
CA PRO A 153 -0.33 -1.98 18.69
C PRO A 153 -0.23 -3.43 18.18
N VAL A 154 -1.26 -3.90 17.48
CA VAL A 154 -1.25 -5.16 16.74
C VAL A 154 -1.34 -4.87 15.26
N THR A 155 -0.34 -5.34 14.52
CA THR A 155 -0.41 -5.47 13.06
C THR A 155 -1.00 -6.83 12.73
N THR A 156 -1.82 -6.96 11.71
CA THR A 156 -2.30 -8.27 11.25
C THR A 156 -1.91 -8.55 9.81
N ASN A 157 -1.80 -9.83 9.47
CA ASN A 157 -1.78 -10.29 8.09
C ASN A 157 -2.43 -11.67 7.97
N ALA A 158 -2.83 -12.03 6.75
CA ALA A 158 -3.47 -13.29 6.45
C ALA A 158 -2.46 -14.41 6.18
N GLU A 159 -2.80 -15.62 6.62
CA GLU A 159 -2.01 -16.83 6.38
C GLU A 159 -1.77 -17.09 4.88
N GLU A 160 -2.80 -16.95 4.04
CA GLU A 160 -2.68 -17.18 2.59
C GLU A 160 -1.65 -16.28 1.94
N ASN A 161 -1.52 -15.04 2.42
CA ASN A 161 -0.53 -14.10 1.90
C ASN A 161 0.87 -14.52 2.35
N LEU A 162 1.07 -14.78 3.64
CA LEU A 162 2.37 -15.20 4.18
C LEU A 162 2.90 -16.47 3.51
N LEU A 163 2.02 -17.42 3.18
CA LEU A 163 2.40 -18.69 2.59
C LEU A 163 2.40 -18.68 1.05
N CYS A 164 2.20 -17.52 0.43
CA CYS A 164 2.13 -17.40 -1.02
C CYS A 164 1.13 -18.35 -1.68
N HIS A 165 -0.09 -18.36 -1.13
CA HIS A 165 -1.19 -18.99 -1.82
C HIS A 165 -1.54 -18.18 -3.07
N GLY A 166 -2.00 -18.87 -4.11
CA GLY A 166 -2.28 -18.24 -5.40
C GLY A 166 -3.51 -17.33 -5.40
N MET A 167 -3.74 -16.67 -6.54
CA MET A 167 -4.81 -15.69 -6.78
C MET A 167 -6.24 -16.10 -6.40
N PHE A 168 -6.53 -17.40 -6.30
CA PHE A 168 -7.86 -17.89 -5.91
C PHE A 168 -8.11 -17.85 -4.40
N GLN A 169 -7.05 -17.70 -3.60
CA GLN A 169 -7.12 -17.68 -2.14
C GLN A 169 -6.64 -16.35 -1.58
N ASP A 170 -5.68 -15.69 -2.24
CA ASP A 170 -5.18 -14.38 -1.85
C ASP A 170 -5.47 -13.34 -2.95
N ARG A 171 -6.18 -12.27 -2.55
CA ARG A 171 -6.44 -11.11 -3.42
C ARG A 171 -5.14 -10.38 -3.77
N TRP A 172 -4.15 -10.43 -2.89
CA TRP A 172 -2.88 -9.71 -2.97
C TRP A 172 -1.70 -10.68 -3.13
N TYR A 173 -1.92 -11.74 -3.92
CA TYR A 173 -1.01 -12.88 -4.07
C TYR A 173 0.38 -12.52 -4.64
N GLU A 174 0.60 -11.31 -5.16
CA GLU A 174 1.88 -10.87 -5.75
C GLU A 174 2.73 -10.00 -4.83
N GLU A 175 2.18 -9.51 -3.72
CA GLU A 175 2.87 -8.58 -2.82
C GLU A 175 2.99 -9.09 -1.38
N ASP A 176 4.04 -8.68 -0.67
CA ASP A 176 4.17 -9.01 0.76
C ASP A 176 3.41 -7.98 1.61
N VAL A 177 2.16 -8.33 1.97
CA VAL A 177 1.26 -7.44 2.70
C VAL A 177 1.77 -7.21 4.12
N LEU A 178 2.42 -8.18 4.76
CA LEU A 178 2.97 -7.96 6.10
C LEU A 178 4.11 -6.93 6.09
N VAL A 179 4.90 -6.86 4.99
CA VAL A 179 5.89 -5.79 4.84
C VAL A 179 5.22 -4.42 4.82
N HIS A 180 4.12 -4.27 4.08
CA HIS A 180 3.32 -3.04 4.06
C HIS A 180 2.78 -2.68 5.45
N GLU A 181 2.03 -3.59 6.06
CA GLU A 181 1.28 -3.30 7.29
C GLU A 181 2.20 -3.13 8.51
N PHE A 182 3.31 -3.86 8.56
CA PHE A 182 4.28 -3.68 9.63
C PHE A 182 5.13 -2.41 9.43
N THR A 183 5.27 -1.91 8.20
CA THR A 183 5.86 -0.60 7.92
C THR A 183 5.02 0.54 8.51
N HIS A 184 3.69 0.46 8.42
CA HIS A 184 2.80 1.39 9.13
C HIS A 184 3.05 1.37 10.64
N ALA A 185 3.20 0.17 11.23
CA ALA A 185 3.51 0.04 12.65
C ALA A 185 4.88 0.63 13.00
N ILE A 186 5.93 0.37 12.21
CA ILE A 186 7.27 0.95 12.43
C ILE A 186 7.17 2.47 12.43
N HIS A 187 6.50 3.06 11.44
CA HIS A 187 6.31 4.51 11.41
C HIS A 187 5.54 5.02 12.63
N LEU A 188 4.32 4.51 12.85
CA LEU A 188 3.38 5.07 13.82
C LEU A 188 3.76 4.79 15.27
N ILE A 189 4.30 3.60 15.55
CA ILE A 189 4.62 3.11 16.89
C ILE A 189 6.07 3.43 17.26
N ALA A 190 7.04 3.18 16.37
CA ALA A 190 8.46 3.28 16.73
C ALA A 190 9.08 4.62 16.29
N VAL A 191 9.07 4.92 15.00
CA VAL A 191 9.80 6.08 14.44
C VAL A 191 9.31 7.39 15.04
N ASN A 192 7.99 7.59 15.17
CA ASN A 192 7.43 8.81 15.76
C ASN A 192 7.80 9.01 17.25
N GLN A 193 8.22 7.97 17.96
CA GLN A 193 8.73 8.07 19.33
C GLN A 193 10.22 8.40 19.35
N VAL A 194 11.00 7.77 18.47
CA VAL A 194 12.46 7.89 18.41
C VAL A 194 12.91 9.17 17.72
N ASP A 195 12.30 9.51 16.60
CA ASP A 195 12.56 10.73 15.83
C ASP A 195 11.23 11.42 15.44
N PRO A 196 10.71 12.29 16.31
CA PRO A 196 9.47 13.02 16.05
C PRO A 196 9.50 13.94 14.81
N THR A 197 10.69 14.24 14.28
CA THR A 197 10.87 15.10 13.09
C THR A 197 10.84 14.31 11.78
N TRP A 198 10.88 12.97 11.84
CA TRP A 198 10.87 12.12 10.65
C TRP A 198 9.58 12.27 9.84
N LYS A 199 8.43 12.40 10.52
CA LYS A 199 7.14 12.63 9.86
C LYS A 199 7.13 13.86 8.94
N ASP A 200 7.86 14.91 9.30
CA ASP A 200 7.92 16.14 8.50
C ASP A 200 8.74 15.91 7.23
N ARG A 201 9.79 15.08 7.28
CA ARG A 201 10.57 14.68 6.11
C ARG A 201 9.75 13.80 5.17
N LEU A 202 9.01 12.83 5.70
CA LEU A 202 8.07 12.03 4.90
C LEU A 202 7.00 12.91 4.24
N ALA A 203 6.41 13.84 5.00
CA ALA A 203 5.41 14.77 4.47
C ALA A 203 5.99 15.68 3.37
N ASN A 204 7.25 16.11 3.50
CA ASN A 204 7.93 16.89 2.47
C ASN A 204 8.17 16.07 1.20
N ALA A 205 8.72 14.85 1.32
CA ALA A 205 8.93 13.95 0.18
C ALA A 205 7.60 13.67 -0.55
N TYR A 206 6.54 13.36 0.20
CA TYR A 206 5.20 13.13 -0.36
C TYR A 206 4.63 14.33 -1.12
N ARG A 207 4.77 15.55 -0.57
CA ARG A 207 4.35 16.78 -1.26
C ARG A 207 5.15 17.00 -2.54
N ASN A 208 6.47 16.81 -2.49
CA ASN A 208 7.34 16.95 -3.65
C ASN A 208 7.01 15.91 -4.74
N ALA A 209 6.71 14.66 -4.36
CA ALA A 209 6.25 13.63 -5.28
C ALA A 209 4.94 14.02 -5.98
N LYS A 210 3.96 14.56 -5.22
CA LYS A 210 2.72 15.10 -5.80
C LYS A 210 2.98 16.24 -6.79
N GLU A 211 3.82 17.20 -6.43
CA GLU A 211 4.15 18.35 -7.29
C GLU A 211 4.85 17.92 -8.59
N LYS A 212 5.69 16.87 -8.51
CA LYS A 212 6.37 16.28 -9.67
C LYS A 212 5.50 15.32 -10.48
N GLY A 213 4.29 15.01 -10.01
CA GLY A 213 3.41 14.04 -10.66
C GLY A 213 3.90 12.59 -10.57
N LEU A 214 4.72 12.27 -9.57
CA LEU A 214 5.11 10.89 -9.29
C LEU A 214 3.92 10.12 -8.69
N TRP A 215 3.89 8.80 -8.90
CA TRP A 215 2.88 7.89 -8.35
C TRP A 215 1.44 8.25 -8.76
N GLN A 216 1.26 9.00 -9.85
CA GLN A 216 -0.06 9.36 -10.33
C GLN A 216 -0.89 8.10 -10.60
N HIS A 217 -2.12 8.11 -10.09
CA HIS A 217 -3.05 6.99 -10.22
C HIS A 217 -2.55 5.68 -9.59
N THR A 218 -1.68 5.73 -8.58
CA THR A 218 -1.36 4.55 -7.75
C THR A 218 -1.89 4.71 -6.33
N TYR A 219 -1.89 3.63 -5.56
CA TYR A 219 -2.28 3.65 -4.15
C TYR A 219 -1.30 4.47 -3.30
N ALA A 220 -0.02 4.47 -3.65
CA ALA A 220 1.05 5.22 -2.97
C ALA A 220 0.73 6.71 -2.84
N ILE A 221 0.11 7.35 -3.84
CA ILE A 221 -0.17 8.79 -3.77
C ILE A 221 -1.44 9.15 -2.98
N SER A 222 -2.18 8.16 -2.47
CA SER A 222 -3.42 8.39 -1.74
C SER A 222 -3.20 9.12 -0.41
N ARG A 223 -2.14 8.77 0.34
CA ARG A 223 -1.74 9.36 1.62
C ARG A 223 -0.24 9.24 1.84
N SER A 224 0.34 10.08 2.69
CA SER A 224 1.77 10.00 3.04
C SER A 224 2.16 8.68 3.73
N LEU A 225 1.23 8.08 4.49
CA LEU A 225 1.43 6.76 5.10
C LEU A 225 1.56 5.66 4.03
N GLU A 226 0.65 5.64 3.07
CA GLU A 226 0.67 4.65 1.97
C GLU A 226 1.86 4.87 1.05
N TYR A 227 2.19 6.13 0.77
CA TYR A 227 3.41 6.50 0.05
C TYR A 227 4.67 5.88 0.67
N PHE A 228 4.75 5.89 2.01
CA PHE A 228 5.85 5.22 2.72
C PHE A 228 5.78 3.71 2.61
N ALA A 229 4.63 3.10 2.90
CA ALA A 229 4.49 1.64 2.95
C ALA A 229 4.67 0.98 1.56
N GLU A 230 4.05 1.53 0.52
CA GLU A 230 4.25 1.09 -0.87
C GLU A 230 5.71 1.28 -1.30
N GLY A 231 6.31 2.43 -0.94
CA GLY A 231 7.73 2.68 -1.17
C GLY A 231 8.63 1.64 -0.52
N VAL A 232 8.32 1.19 0.70
CA VAL A 232 9.09 0.13 1.38
C VAL A 232 8.91 -1.22 0.69
N GLN A 233 7.72 -1.55 0.21
CA GLN A 233 7.52 -2.76 -0.60
C GLN A 233 8.35 -2.71 -1.90
N ALA A 234 8.40 -1.56 -2.59
CA ALA A 234 9.30 -1.37 -3.73
C ALA A 234 10.77 -1.50 -3.33
N TYR A 235 11.16 -0.87 -2.22
CA TYR A 235 12.54 -0.87 -1.71
C TYR A 235 13.07 -2.27 -1.38
N PHE A 236 12.20 -3.20 -0.99
CA PHE A 236 12.54 -4.61 -0.76
C PHE A 236 12.15 -5.53 -1.93
N SER A 237 11.70 -4.96 -3.04
CA SER A 237 11.31 -5.69 -4.25
C SER A 237 10.22 -6.75 -4.00
N VAL A 238 9.25 -6.41 -3.16
CA VAL A 238 8.09 -7.24 -2.77
C VAL A 238 6.74 -6.57 -3.03
N GLN A 239 6.73 -5.48 -3.81
CA GLN A 239 5.50 -4.88 -4.35
C GLN A 239 5.10 -5.61 -5.63
N THR A 240 3.80 -5.63 -5.91
CA THR A 240 3.27 -6.10 -7.19
C THR A 240 3.85 -5.26 -8.33
N HIS A 241 4.51 -5.93 -9.30
CA HIS A 241 5.00 -5.27 -10.51
C HIS A 241 3.89 -5.18 -11.57
N ARG A 242 3.75 -4.00 -12.18
CA ARG A 242 2.91 -3.79 -13.36
C ARG A 242 3.67 -2.99 -14.40
N THR A 243 3.62 -3.41 -15.66
CA THR A 243 4.24 -2.64 -16.75
C THR A 243 3.44 -1.38 -17.14
N PHE A 244 2.30 -1.15 -16.48
CA PHE A 244 1.39 -0.03 -16.66
C PHE A 244 0.80 0.37 -15.31
N VAL A 245 0.12 1.52 -15.24
CA VAL A 245 -0.56 1.97 -14.01
C VAL A 245 -1.94 1.34 -13.92
N ASP A 246 -2.18 0.47 -12.93
CA ASP A 246 -3.43 -0.30 -12.78
C ASP A 246 -4.41 0.28 -11.74
N MET A 247 -4.28 1.57 -11.43
CA MET A 247 -4.97 2.29 -10.34
C MET A 247 -4.47 1.98 -8.92
N VAL A 248 -3.59 0.98 -8.77
CA VAL A 248 -3.00 0.58 -7.48
C VAL A 248 -1.47 0.63 -7.55
N HIS A 249 -0.89 0.06 -8.59
CA HIS A 249 0.54 -0.13 -8.80
C HIS A 249 1.00 0.49 -10.12
N ASN A 250 2.31 0.54 -10.29
CA ASN A 250 3.01 0.87 -11.53
C ASN A 250 4.26 -0.02 -11.70
N ASP A 251 5.21 0.39 -12.52
CA ASP A 251 6.46 -0.35 -12.79
C ASP A 251 7.53 -0.18 -11.71
N ILE A 252 7.34 0.74 -10.76
CA ILE A 252 8.28 1.07 -9.70
C ILE A 252 8.10 0.11 -8.52
N SER A 253 8.74 -1.05 -8.64
CA SER A 253 8.55 -2.21 -7.75
C SER A 253 9.86 -2.83 -7.27
N THR A 254 11.00 -2.20 -7.57
CA THR A 254 12.32 -2.60 -7.08
C THR A 254 13.05 -1.42 -6.44
N ARG A 255 14.05 -1.73 -5.61
CA ARG A 255 14.90 -0.74 -4.96
C ARG A 255 15.57 0.21 -5.95
N GLU A 256 16.09 -0.35 -7.03
CA GLU A 256 16.80 0.39 -8.08
C GLU A 256 15.83 1.31 -8.83
N ALA A 257 14.66 0.79 -9.23
CA ALA A 257 13.63 1.59 -9.89
C ALA A 257 13.15 2.73 -8.99
N LEU A 258 12.93 2.46 -7.70
CA LEU A 258 12.55 3.47 -6.72
C LEU A 258 13.61 4.56 -6.56
N ARG A 259 14.89 4.18 -6.47
CA ARG A 259 16.02 5.12 -6.34
C ARG A 259 16.09 6.09 -7.51
N GLU A 260 15.83 5.61 -8.72
CA GLU A 260 15.86 6.43 -9.94
C GLU A 260 14.59 7.29 -10.08
N TYR A 261 13.43 6.72 -9.78
CA TYR A 261 12.13 7.35 -9.97
C TYR A 261 11.79 8.39 -8.89
N ASP A 262 11.97 8.02 -7.62
CA ASP A 262 11.66 8.85 -6.45
C ASP A 262 12.82 8.80 -5.43
N PRO A 263 13.94 9.48 -5.74
CA PRO A 263 15.13 9.49 -4.88
C PRO A 263 14.87 10.11 -3.48
N GLU A 264 13.83 10.94 -3.34
CA GLU A 264 13.47 11.52 -2.04
C GLU A 264 12.80 10.48 -1.13
N LEU A 265 11.85 9.70 -1.66
CA LEU A 265 11.27 8.57 -0.93
C LEU A 265 12.33 7.52 -0.60
N TYR A 266 13.19 7.20 -1.57
CA TYR A 266 14.30 6.27 -1.38
C TYR A 266 15.17 6.67 -0.17
N GLU A 267 15.56 7.94 -0.07
CA GLU A 267 16.36 8.40 1.08
C GLU A 267 15.58 8.41 2.39
N VAL A 268 14.29 8.79 2.39
CA VAL A 268 13.42 8.69 3.58
C VAL A 268 13.33 7.25 4.10
N ILE A 269 13.25 6.28 3.19
CA ILE A 269 13.24 4.84 3.53
C ILE A 269 14.60 4.40 4.09
N ARG A 270 15.72 4.85 3.51
CA ARG A 270 17.07 4.53 4.00
C ARG A 270 17.36 5.07 5.40
N GLU A 271 16.68 6.12 5.84
CA GLU A 271 16.76 6.56 7.23
C GLU A 271 16.24 5.50 8.21
N ILE A 272 15.31 4.64 7.77
CA ILE A 272 14.71 3.57 8.57
C ILE A 272 15.43 2.25 8.34
N PHE A 273 15.80 1.96 7.09
CA PHE A 273 16.45 0.71 6.68
C PHE A 273 17.85 0.93 6.07
N PRO A 274 18.82 1.46 6.83
CA PRO A 274 20.16 1.78 6.34
C PRO A 274 21.05 0.57 6.02
N CYS A 275 20.69 -0.65 6.46
CA CYS A 275 21.47 -1.84 6.14
C CYS A 275 21.28 -2.31 4.70
N GLU A 276 20.19 -1.89 4.06
CA GLU A 276 19.84 -2.29 2.69
C GLU A 276 19.78 -3.82 2.53
N ASN A 277 19.37 -4.52 3.59
CA ASN A 277 19.22 -5.98 3.60
C ASN A 277 18.29 -6.45 2.46
N GLU A 278 18.49 -7.68 1.99
CA GLU A 278 17.59 -8.33 1.03
C GLU A 278 16.67 -9.32 1.75
N ILE A 279 15.37 -9.21 1.49
CA ILE A 279 14.36 -10.09 2.08
C ILE A 279 14.26 -11.38 1.26
N VAL A 280 14.23 -12.53 1.93
CA VAL A 280 13.78 -13.78 1.30
C VAL A 280 12.30 -13.61 0.99
N LYS A 281 11.93 -13.58 -0.28
CA LYS A 281 10.54 -13.35 -0.70
C LYS A 281 9.65 -14.50 -0.22
N ARG A 282 8.41 -14.19 0.18
CA ARG A 282 7.46 -15.19 0.73
C ARG A 282 7.12 -16.34 -0.24
N CYS A 283 7.23 -16.09 -1.54
CA CYS A 283 6.98 -17.09 -2.59
C CYS A 283 8.22 -17.91 -2.99
N ASN A 284 9.40 -17.55 -2.48
CA ASN A 284 10.64 -18.30 -2.74
C ASN A 284 10.77 -19.49 -1.78
N ASN A 285 11.88 -20.22 -1.90
CA ASN A 285 12.18 -21.30 -0.98
C ASN A 285 12.42 -20.76 0.45
N GLN A 286 11.47 -21.01 1.35
CA GLN A 286 11.54 -20.48 2.72
C GLN A 286 12.68 -21.08 3.56
N THR A 287 13.32 -22.17 3.14
CA THR A 287 14.53 -22.68 3.83
C THR A 287 15.74 -21.76 3.66
N GLU A 288 15.69 -20.77 2.77
CA GLU A 288 16.73 -19.75 2.62
C GLU A 288 16.80 -18.79 3.82
N ILE A 289 15.71 -18.66 4.60
CA ILE A 289 15.63 -17.79 5.78
C ILE A 289 16.72 -18.13 6.82
N ASP A 290 17.04 -19.42 6.98
CA ASP A 290 18.00 -19.92 7.97
C ASP A 290 19.44 -19.49 7.65
N TRP A 291 19.71 -19.20 6.37
CA TRP A 291 21.04 -18.90 5.85
C TRP A 291 21.17 -17.47 5.35
N GLN A 292 20.08 -16.70 5.32
CA GLN A 292 20.08 -15.31 4.87
C GLN A 292 20.96 -14.47 5.81
N PRO A 293 22.11 -13.96 5.35
CA PRO A 293 22.89 -13.02 6.14
C PRO A 293 22.08 -11.73 6.29
N MET A 294 22.01 -11.23 7.52
CA MET A 294 21.29 -10.00 7.84
C MET A 294 22.22 -9.08 8.60
N LEU A 295 22.49 -7.92 8.01
CA LEU A 295 23.19 -6.85 8.69
C LEU A 295 22.26 -6.25 9.75
N MET A 296 22.84 -5.85 10.87
CA MET A 296 22.13 -5.35 12.03
C MET A 296 22.72 -4.01 12.43
N ASP A 297 21.88 -3.11 12.94
CA ASP A 297 22.29 -1.86 13.60
C ASP A 297 23.22 -1.00 12.72
N CYS A 298 22.83 -0.83 11.46
CA CYS A 298 23.63 -0.09 10.48
C CYS A 298 23.49 1.42 10.69
N ASN A 299 24.63 2.11 10.61
CA ASN A 299 24.65 3.57 10.74
C ASN A 299 24.08 4.22 9.48
N TYR A 300 23.01 5.02 9.64
CA TYR A 300 22.60 5.95 8.60
C TYR A 300 23.48 7.21 8.65
N VAL A 301 24.22 7.47 7.57
CA VAL A 301 24.94 8.74 7.40
C VAL A 301 24.14 9.62 6.46
N ARG A 302 23.44 10.62 7.02
CA ARG A 302 22.73 11.61 6.22
C ARG A 302 23.75 12.45 5.45
N HIS A 303 23.83 12.28 4.14
CA HIS A 303 24.54 13.24 3.31
C HIS A 303 23.71 14.50 3.21
N THR A 304 24.01 15.50 4.05
CA THR A 304 23.47 16.85 3.83
C THR A 304 24.01 17.34 2.50
N THR A 305 23.18 17.37 1.47
CA THR A 305 23.45 18.17 0.28
C THR A 305 23.45 19.63 0.71
N THR A 306 24.63 20.15 1.01
CA THR A 306 24.88 21.59 1.09
C THR A 306 24.32 22.20 -0.21
N PRO A 307 23.52 23.26 -0.16
CA PRO A 307 23.15 23.99 -1.37
C PRO A 307 24.43 24.33 -2.11
N ALA A 308 24.52 23.97 -3.39
CA ALA A 308 25.67 24.27 -4.22
C ALA A 308 26.01 25.76 -4.05
N ILE A 309 27.14 26.03 -3.41
CA ILE A 309 27.70 27.37 -3.32
C ILE A 309 28.01 27.75 -4.77
N THR A 310 27.17 28.61 -5.34
CA THR A 310 27.46 29.38 -6.54
C THR A 310 28.59 30.34 -6.19
N ASP A 311 29.84 29.91 -6.33
CA ASP A 311 31.00 30.79 -6.47
C ASP A 311 32.20 30.01 -6.99
N PHE A 312 32.13 29.63 -8.27
CA PHE A 312 33.33 29.24 -9.01
C PHE A 312 34.04 30.52 -9.46
N LYS A 313 34.93 31.04 -8.61
CA LYS A 313 35.89 32.08 -9.02
C LYS A 313 36.90 31.49 -10.00
N ILE A 314 36.82 31.97 -11.23
CA ILE A 314 37.77 31.72 -12.31
C ILE A 314 39.14 32.26 -11.88
N THR A 315 40.12 31.39 -11.72
CA THR A 315 41.55 31.73 -11.79
C THR A 315 42.10 31.22 -13.11
N THR A 316 42.50 32.18 -13.94
CA THR A 316 43.15 32.01 -15.24
C THR A 316 44.55 31.40 -15.10
N SER A 317 44.84 30.39 -15.91
CA SER A 317 46.21 30.09 -16.36
C SER A 317 46.18 29.72 -17.84
N THR A 318 47.02 30.42 -18.59
CA THR A 318 47.23 30.40 -20.04
C THR A 318 47.99 29.18 -20.56
N GLU A 319 47.86 28.96 -21.88
CA GLU A 319 48.55 28.03 -22.81
C GLU A 319 47.74 26.76 -23.14
N GLY A 320 47.42 26.37 -24.39
CA GLY A 320 47.63 26.94 -25.71
C GLY A 320 47.18 25.92 -26.79
N SER A 321 46.60 26.43 -27.89
CA SER A 321 46.56 25.84 -29.25
C SER A 321 45.42 24.89 -29.71
N THR A 322 44.56 25.46 -30.59
CA THR A 322 44.00 24.96 -31.88
C THR A 322 43.04 23.76 -31.91
N ARG A 323 41.93 23.69 -32.67
CA ARG A 323 41.33 24.47 -33.78
C ARG A 323 39.82 24.15 -33.90
N LEU A 324 39.03 25.21 -34.13
CA LEU A 324 37.77 25.37 -34.90
C LEU A 324 37.14 24.17 -35.64
N PHE A 325 35.81 24.05 -35.56
CA PHE A 325 34.91 24.14 -36.73
C PHE A 325 33.51 24.67 -36.33
N THR A 326 33.01 25.59 -37.15
CA THR A 326 31.75 26.35 -37.03
C THR A 326 30.81 25.88 -38.13
N THR A 327 29.51 25.67 -37.84
CA THR A 327 28.44 25.91 -38.81
C THR A 327 27.16 26.35 -38.10
N VAL A 328 26.46 27.29 -38.72
CA VAL A 328 25.45 28.20 -38.16
C VAL A 328 24.28 28.27 -39.14
N ILE A 329 23.03 28.11 -38.62
CA ILE A 329 21.73 28.74 -39.03
C ILE A 329 21.05 28.22 -40.35
N PRO A 330 19.71 28.38 -40.63
CA PRO A 330 18.60 29.03 -39.89
C PRO A 330 17.25 28.27 -39.73
N SER A 331 16.48 28.81 -38.76
CA SER A 331 15.02 28.95 -38.56
C SER A 331 14.09 29.11 -39.78
N GLN A 332 12.82 28.63 -39.67
CA GLN A 332 11.61 29.35 -40.14
C GLN A 332 10.34 29.03 -39.32
N LYS A 333 9.59 30.10 -38.98
CA LYS A 333 8.19 30.15 -38.51
C LYS A 333 7.23 30.07 -39.71
N VAL A 334 6.02 29.52 -39.53
CA VAL A 334 4.79 30.01 -40.19
C VAL A 334 3.57 29.87 -39.27
N THR A 335 2.70 30.87 -39.37
CA THR A 335 1.55 31.31 -38.58
C THR A 335 0.19 30.92 -39.17
N THR A 336 -0.86 31.00 -38.32
CA THR A 336 -2.28 31.43 -38.60
C THR A 336 -3.17 30.48 -39.44
N SER A 337 -4.51 30.39 -39.31
CA SER A 337 -5.56 31.26 -38.77
C SER A 337 -6.88 30.50 -38.52
N SER A 338 -7.70 31.10 -37.66
CA SER A 338 -9.11 30.86 -37.31
C SER A 338 -10.10 30.92 -38.49
N LEU A 339 -11.30 30.31 -38.35
CA LEU A 339 -12.57 30.85 -38.86
C LEU A 339 -13.80 30.28 -38.11
N ASN A 340 -14.70 31.20 -37.76
CA ASN A 340 -15.97 31.02 -37.05
C ASN A 340 -17.09 30.42 -37.92
N GLY A 341 -18.10 29.83 -37.28
CA GLY A 341 -19.42 29.60 -37.88
C GLY A 341 -20.44 29.12 -36.85
N ALA A 342 -21.39 29.99 -36.49
CA ALA A 342 -22.49 29.70 -35.57
C ALA A 342 -23.75 29.24 -36.34
N THR A 343 -24.46 28.24 -35.82
CA THR A 343 -25.91 28.05 -36.03
C THR A 343 -26.52 27.22 -34.89
N SER A 344 -27.65 27.71 -34.40
CA SER A 344 -28.52 27.12 -33.37
C SER A 344 -29.33 25.94 -33.93
N SER A 345 -29.37 24.81 -33.21
CA SER A 345 -30.47 23.85 -33.29
C SER A 345 -30.50 22.98 -32.03
N THR A 346 -31.67 22.95 -31.40
CA THR A 346 -32.08 22.04 -30.33
C THR A 346 -31.65 20.60 -30.59
N ASN A 347 -30.97 19.95 -29.64
CA ASN A 347 -30.86 18.49 -29.62
C ASN A 347 -30.68 17.95 -28.18
N VAL A 348 -31.59 17.05 -27.82
CA VAL A 348 -31.47 16.07 -26.75
C VAL A 348 -30.21 15.24 -27.02
N PRO A 349 -29.36 14.90 -26.02
CA PRO A 349 -28.13 14.14 -26.27
C PRO A 349 -28.45 12.74 -26.78
N GLU A 350 -28.04 12.48 -28.01
CA GLU A 350 -27.90 11.15 -28.61
C GLU A 350 -26.77 10.43 -27.87
N VAL A 351 -27.07 9.33 -27.18
CA VAL A 351 -26.06 8.55 -26.43
C VAL A 351 -25.26 7.70 -27.40
N THR A 352 -24.21 8.29 -27.95
CA THR A 352 -23.11 7.57 -28.59
C THR A 352 -21.84 7.77 -27.76
N ASP A 353 -21.74 7.13 -26.60
CA ASP A 353 -20.56 7.22 -25.73
C ASP A 353 -19.89 5.84 -25.58
N CYS A 354 -19.61 5.19 -26.72
CA CYS A 354 -18.64 4.10 -26.76
C CYS A 354 -17.26 4.70 -27.05
N LYS A 355 -16.50 4.93 -25.99
CA LYS A 355 -15.10 5.37 -26.07
C LYS A 355 -14.27 4.60 -25.06
N ASP A 356 -12.98 4.55 -25.32
CA ASP A 356 -12.01 4.17 -24.31
C ASP A 356 -11.74 5.39 -23.43
N ASP A 357 -11.92 5.25 -22.12
CA ASP A 357 -11.72 6.31 -21.12
C ASP A 357 -10.32 6.25 -20.48
N ALA A 358 -9.55 5.19 -20.76
CA ALA A 358 -8.14 5.07 -20.38
C ALA A 358 -7.19 5.26 -21.59
N PRO A 359 -6.02 5.88 -21.39
CA PRO A 359 -4.96 5.88 -22.41
C PRO A 359 -4.42 4.46 -22.62
N PHE A 360 -3.94 4.14 -23.82
CA PHE A 360 -3.34 2.84 -24.19
C PHE A 360 -4.29 1.62 -24.20
N CYS A 361 -5.61 1.84 -24.26
CA CYS A 361 -6.58 0.73 -24.34
C CYS A 361 -6.38 -0.20 -25.54
N GLU A 362 -5.77 0.25 -26.63
CA GLU A 362 -5.41 -0.60 -27.79
C GLU A 362 -4.35 -1.67 -27.44
N GLU A 363 -3.53 -1.43 -26.41
CA GLU A 363 -2.50 -2.36 -25.94
C GLU A 363 -2.98 -3.19 -24.74
N MET A 364 -3.79 -2.58 -23.85
CA MET A 364 -4.25 -3.21 -22.61
C MET A 364 -5.44 -4.16 -22.80
N ALA A 365 -6.29 -3.93 -23.80
CA ALA A 365 -7.51 -4.71 -24.04
C ALA A 365 -7.25 -6.05 -24.73
N THR A 366 -6.40 -6.89 -24.14
CA THR A 366 -6.24 -8.27 -24.60
C THR A 366 -7.47 -9.10 -24.26
N VAL A 367 -7.70 -10.20 -24.96
CA VAL A 367 -8.87 -11.09 -24.69
C VAL A 367 -8.92 -11.55 -23.23
N ASN A 368 -7.78 -11.85 -22.62
CA ASN A 368 -7.73 -12.26 -21.21
C ASN A 368 -8.04 -11.08 -20.28
N GLU A 369 -7.44 -9.92 -20.50
CA GLU A 369 -7.71 -8.74 -19.68
C GLU A 369 -9.17 -8.29 -19.79
N CYS A 370 -9.74 -8.25 -20.99
CA CYS A 370 -11.15 -7.90 -21.17
C CYS A 370 -12.13 -8.92 -20.56
N THR A 371 -11.68 -10.17 -20.34
CA THR A 371 -12.51 -11.23 -19.74
C THR A 371 -12.44 -11.20 -18.21
N TYR A 372 -11.25 -10.99 -17.65
CA TYR A 372 -11.00 -11.21 -16.21
C TYR A 372 -10.65 -9.94 -15.42
N ASN A 373 -10.37 -8.82 -16.10
CA ASN A 373 -10.04 -7.54 -15.48
C ASN A 373 -11.19 -6.55 -15.71
N ASP A 374 -12.06 -6.44 -14.71
CA ASP A 374 -13.26 -5.60 -14.75
C ASP A 374 -12.93 -4.11 -14.98
N VAL A 375 -11.76 -3.65 -14.54
CA VAL A 375 -11.28 -2.26 -14.74
C VAL A 375 -10.95 -2.02 -16.20
N ILE A 376 -10.21 -2.94 -16.85
CA ILE A 376 -9.91 -2.85 -18.29
C ILE A 376 -11.21 -2.98 -19.10
N ARG A 377 -12.12 -3.88 -18.72
CA ARG A 377 -13.42 -4.01 -19.40
C ARG A 377 -14.28 -2.74 -19.30
N GLU A 378 -14.27 -2.05 -18.16
CA GLU A 378 -15.04 -0.82 -17.94
C GLU A 378 -14.39 0.43 -18.55
N MET A 379 -13.05 0.53 -18.58
CA MET A 379 -12.34 1.71 -19.07
C MET A 379 -11.92 1.62 -20.53
N CYS A 380 -11.81 0.41 -21.09
CA CYS A 380 -11.43 0.15 -22.47
C CYS A 380 -12.59 -0.46 -23.26
N LEU A 381 -13.80 0.10 -23.12
CA LEU A 381 -15.05 -0.45 -23.66
C LEU A 381 -14.98 -0.72 -25.17
N ARG A 382 -14.34 0.17 -25.93
CA ARG A 382 -14.20 0.05 -27.38
C ARG A 382 -13.15 -1.00 -27.71
N SER A 383 -11.98 -0.94 -27.07
CA SER A 383 -10.90 -1.90 -27.32
C SER A 383 -11.22 -3.32 -26.84
N CYS A 384 -12.04 -3.48 -25.80
CA CYS A 384 -12.56 -4.77 -25.34
C CYS A 384 -13.78 -5.27 -26.12
N HIS A 385 -14.15 -4.60 -27.23
CA HIS A 385 -15.33 -4.91 -28.03
C HIS A 385 -16.62 -5.05 -27.20
N SER A 386 -16.68 -4.38 -26.05
CA SER A 386 -17.77 -4.46 -25.08
C SER A 386 -18.85 -3.40 -25.34
N CYS A 387 -18.67 -2.59 -26.39
CA CYS A 387 -19.68 -1.67 -26.87
C CYS A 387 -20.82 -2.41 -27.59
N GLY A 388 -21.98 -2.49 -26.93
CA GLY A 388 -23.24 -2.83 -27.61
C GLY A 388 -24.01 -4.05 -27.09
N GLY A 389 -23.96 -4.38 -25.81
CA GLY A 389 -24.88 -5.34 -25.20
C GLY A 389 -25.62 -4.73 -24.01
N CYS A 390 -26.94 -4.80 -23.96
CA CYS A 390 -27.66 -4.42 -22.74
C CYS A 390 -27.45 -5.49 -21.66
N HIS A 391 -26.80 -5.10 -20.56
CA HIS A 391 -26.49 -5.99 -19.44
C HIS A 391 -26.76 -5.32 -18.10
N ASP A 392 -26.79 -6.14 -17.05
CA ASP A 392 -26.83 -5.68 -15.67
C ASP A 392 -25.40 -5.54 -15.16
N TYR A 393 -25.10 -4.41 -14.52
CA TYR A 393 -23.78 -4.02 -14.03
C TYR A 393 -23.60 -4.32 -12.53
N LYS A 394 -24.61 -4.95 -11.90
CA LYS A 394 -24.61 -5.32 -10.48
C LYS A 394 -25.17 -6.72 -10.29
N ASP A 395 -24.57 -7.43 -9.34
CA ASP A 395 -25.14 -8.67 -8.82
C ASP A 395 -26.50 -8.39 -8.17
N LEU A 396 -27.40 -9.38 -8.20
CA LEU A 396 -28.78 -9.30 -7.67
C LEU A 396 -29.74 -8.38 -8.44
N CYS A 397 -29.37 -7.86 -9.62
CA CYS A 397 -30.29 -7.06 -10.43
C CYS A 397 -31.61 -7.80 -10.77
N SER A 398 -31.56 -9.11 -10.98
CA SER A 398 -32.76 -9.95 -11.20
C SER A 398 -33.66 -9.96 -9.96
N ASP A 399 -33.09 -10.22 -8.79
CA ASP A 399 -33.82 -10.27 -7.52
C ASP A 399 -34.41 -8.91 -7.14
N LEU A 400 -33.69 -7.82 -7.44
CA LEU A 400 -34.16 -6.45 -7.22
C LEU A 400 -35.31 -6.10 -8.19
N ALA A 401 -35.22 -6.51 -9.45
CA ALA A 401 -36.28 -6.32 -10.42
C ALA A 401 -37.56 -7.09 -10.05
N GLU A 402 -37.43 -8.33 -9.58
CA GLU A 402 -38.54 -9.14 -9.06
C GLU A 402 -39.25 -8.51 -7.85
N ARG A 403 -38.52 -7.73 -7.05
CA ARG A 403 -39.05 -6.98 -5.90
C ARG A 403 -39.59 -5.60 -6.26
N GLU A 404 -39.87 -5.35 -7.55
CA GLU A 404 -40.39 -4.09 -8.11
C GLU A 404 -39.49 -2.85 -7.96
N PHE A 405 -38.19 -3.03 -7.70
CA PHE A 405 -37.28 -1.89 -7.53
C PHE A 405 -37.11 -1.06 -8.81
N CYS A 406 -37.39 -1.64 -9.98
CA CYS A 406 -37.39 -0.90 -11.25
C CYS A 406 -38.32 0.32 -11.23
N LYS A 407 -39.40 0.29 -10.43
CA LYS A 407 -40.34 1.42 -10.26
C LYS A 407 -39.96 2.34 -9.09
N HIS A 408 -39.46 1.76 -8.00
CA HIS A 408 -39.19 2.50 -6.76
C HIS A 408 -37.80 3.13 -6.68
N ARG A 409 -36.87 2.67 -7.52
CA ARG A 409 -35.46 3.12 -7.60
C ARG A 409 -35.07 3.32 -9.07
N GLU A 410 -35.95 3.96 -9.83
CA GLU A 410 -35.86 4.10 -11.29
C GLU A 410 -34.48 4.56 -11.77
N THR A 411 -33.90 5.61 -11.19
CA THR A 411 -32.57 6.12 -11.58
C THR A 411 -31.46 5.10 -11.36
N TYR A 412 -31.45 4.42 -10.22
CA TYR A 412 -30.44 3.40 -9.92
C TYR A 412 -30.62 2.18 -10.83
N MET A 413 -31.86 1.70 -10.95
CA MET A 413 -32.18 0.49 -11.69
C MET A 413 -32.03 0.67 -13.21
N SER A 414 -32.38 1.83 -13.77
CA SER A 414 -32.16 2.17 -15.18
C SER A 414 -30.71 2.51 -15.53
N THR A 415 -29.85 2.72 -14.53
CA THR A 415 -28.41 2.93 -14.75
C THR A 415 -27.66 1.61 -14.66
N TYR A 416 -27.94 0.81 -13.62
CA TYR A 416 -27.12 -0.35 -13.27
C TYR A 416 -27.80 -1.71 -13.51
N CYS A 417 -29.12 -1.78 -13.64
CA CYS A 417 -29.89 -3.03 -13.79
C CYS A 417 -30.79 -2.99 -15.04
N ARG A 418 -30.22 -2.51 -16.15
CA ARG A 418 -30.97 -2.17 -17.36
C ARG A 418 -31.61 -3.38 -18.02
N LYS A 419 -30.93 -4.53 -18.01
CA LYS A 419 -31.43 -5.78 -18.57
C LYS A 419 -32.54 -6.34 -17.71
N SER A 420 -32.33 -6.41 -16.40
CA SER A 420 -33.35 -6.89 -15.45
C SER A 420 -34.59 -6.01 -15.41
N CYS A 421 -34.46 -4.69 -15.63
CA CYS A 421 -35.60 -3.77 -15.68
C CYS A 421 -36.21 -3.55 -17.06
N GLN A 422 -35.81 -4.35 -18.07
CA GLN A 422 -36.29 -4.22 -19.45
C GLN A 422 -36.14 -2.78 -20.00
N ALA A 423 -35.15 -2.04 -19.48
CA ALA A 423 -34.83 -0.68 -19.87
C ALA A 423 -33.86 -0.64 -21.08
N CYS A 424 -33.70 -1.79 -21.73
CA CYS A 424 -33.04 -1.95 -23.01
C CYS A 424 -34.03 -1.60 -24.11
N LYS A 425 -33.75 -0.56 -24.91
CA LYS A 425 -34.46 -0.31 -26.16
C LYS A 425 -33.56 -0.63 -27.33
#